data_AF-A0A6M7WPI1-F1
#
_entry.id   AF-A0A6M7WPI1-F1
#
_cell.length_a   1.000
_cell.length_b   1.000
_cell.length_c   1.000
_cell.angle_alpha   90.00
_cell.angle_beta   90.00
_cell.angle_gamma   90.00
#
_symmetry.space_group_name_H-M   'P 1'
#
loop_
_entity.id
_entity.type
_entity.pdbx_description
1 polymer ?
#
loop_
_entity_poly.entity_id
_entity_poly.type
_entity_poly.pdbx_seq_one_letter_code
_entity_poly.pdbx_strand_id
1 'polypeptide(L)' 'MHHRSVINKTGHGPGTAIAVLMVGLVVIGVVFLVLGGLLYFGEQQSSQRALSSVPARATQAADQRAAE' A
#
# COMPACT_ATOMS: atom_id res chain seq x y z
N MET A 1 -27.90 52.94 -27.51
CA MET A 1 -27.95 52.30 -26.17
C MET A 1 -27.34 50.91 -26.31
N HIS A 2 -26.11 50.71 -25.81
CA HIS A 2 -25.36 49.44 -25.97
C HIS A 2 -25.58 48.55 -24.75
N HIS A 3 -26.40 47.50 -24.90
CA HIS A 3 -26.58 46.49 -23.87
C HIS A 3 -25.38 45.52 -23.89
N ARG A 4 -24.38 45.77 -23.03
CA ARG A 4 -23.23 44.88 -22.87
C ARG A 4 -23.67 43.67 -22.05
N SER A 5 -23.88 42.52 -22.71
CA SER A 5 -24.08 41.24 -22.03
C SER A 5 -22.77 40.83 -21.36
N VAL A 6 -22.74 40.88 -20.03
CA VAL A 6 -21.64 40.31 -19.23
C VAL A 6 -21.94 38.82 -19.09
N ILE A 7 -21.40 38.03 -20.03
CA ILE A 7 -21.41 36.57 -19.93
C ILE A 7 -20.51 36.20 -18.75
N ASN A 8 -21.12 36.00 -17.59
CA ASN A 8 -20.46 35.52 -16.39
C ASN A 8 -19.98 34.09 -16.67
N LYS A 9 -18.71 33.93 -17.04
CA LYS A 9 -18.04 32.62 -17.13
C LYS A 9 -18.00 32.04 -15.71
N THR A 10 -18.96 31.20 -15.38
CA THR A 10 -18.96 30.42 -14.14
C THR A 10 -17.67 29.62 -14.08
N GLY A 11 -16.77 30.01 -13.17
CA GLY A 11 -15.37 29.58 -13.09
C GLY A 11 -15.11 28.13 -12.65
N HIS A 12 -15.99 27.19 -13.02
CA HIS A 12 -15.77 25.76 -12.84
C HIS A 12 -15.73 25.11 -14.22
N GLY A 13 -14.62 25.31 -14.92
CA GLY A 13 -14.35 24.65 -16.19
C GLY A 13 -14.09 23.15 -16.03
N PRO A 14 -13.92 22.40 -17.13
CA PRO A 14 -13.59 20.97 -17.09
C PRO A 14 -12.30 20.66 -16.30
N GLY A 15 -11.45 21.67 -16.08
CA GLY A 15 -10.22 21.55 -15.29
C GLY A 15 -10.42 21.05 -13.86
N THR A 16 -11.48 21.48 -13.15
CA THR A 16 -11.75 20.97 -11.80
C THR A 16 -12.16 19.50 -11.82
N ALA A 17 -12.95 19.07 -12.80
CA ALA A 17 -13.31 17.67 -12.96
C ALA A 17 -12.08 16.79 -13.25
N ILE A 18 -11.18 17.28 -14.11
CA ILE A 18 -9.91 16.59 -14.42
C ILE A 18 -9.01 16.52 -13.18
N ALA A 19 -8.92 17.59 -12.40
CA ALA A 19 -8.14 17.61 -11.16
C ALA A 19 -8.67 16.58 -10.14
N VAL A 20 -9.99 16.51 -9.95
CA VAL A 20 -10.62 15.52 -9.07
C VAL A 20 -10.36 14.09 -9.57
N LEU A 21 -10.45 13.85 -10.88
CA LEU A 21 -10.14 12.55 -11.47
C LEU A 21 -8.67 12.15 -11.23
N MET A 22 -7.73 13.07 -11.44
CA MET A 22 -6.31 12.82 -11.21
C MET A 22 -6.02 12.51 -9.75
N VAL A 23 -6.58 13.29 -8.82
CA VAL A 23 -6.43 13.05 -7.38
C VAL A 23 -7.01 11.68 -6.99
N GLY A 24 -8.19 11.33 -7.51
CA GLY A 24 -8.80 10.02 -7.27
C GLY A 24 -7.90 8.87 -7.73
N LEU A 25 -7.32 8.97 -8.93
CA LEU A 25 -6.40 7.96 -9.45
C LEU A 25 -5.12 7.82 -8.61
N VAL A 26 -4.56 8.94 -8.14
CA VAL A 26 -3.39 8.92 -7.24
C VAL A 26 -3.72 8.21 -5.93
N VAL A 27 -4.85 8.52 -5.31
CA VAL A 27 -5.27 7.89 -4.05
C VAL A 27 -5.46 6.39 -4.23
N ILE A 28 -6.13 5.96 -5.31
CA ILE A 28 -6.30 4.53 -5.63
C ILE A 28 -4.93 3.87 -5.79
N GLY A 29 -4.02 4.47 -6.55
CA GLY A 29 -2.67 3.94 -6.75
C GLY A 29 -1.89 3.77 -5.44
N VAL A 30 -1.97 4.74 -4.54
CA VAL A 30 -1.33 4.67 -3.21
C VAL A 30 -1.90 3.52 -2.39
N VAL A 31 -3.23 3.34 -2.37
CA VAL A 31 -3.86 2.23 -1.64
C VAL A 31 -3.36 0.88 -2.16
N PHE A 32 -3.29 0.69 -3.49
CA PHE A 32 -2.76 -0.52 -4.08
C PHE A 32 -1.28 -0.73 -3.78
N LEU A 33 -0.47 0.33 -3.79
CA LEU A 33 0.95 0.25 -3.46
C LEU A 33 1.16 -0.17 -1.99
N VAL A 34 0.41 0.43 -1.06
CA VAL A 34 0.49 0.10 0.36
C VAL A 34 0.02 -1.32 0.63
N LEU A 35 -1.16 -1.68 0.10
CA LEU A 35 -1.73 -3.02 0.34
C LEU A 35 -0.89 -4.10 -0.36
N GLY A 36 -0.50 -3.88 -1.60
CA GLY A 36 0.38 -4.77 -2.35
C GLY A 36 1.76 -4.91 -1.70
N GLY A 37 2.33 -3.80 -1.21
CA GLY A 37 3.58 -3.81 -0.45
C GLY A 37 3.45 -4.61 0.85
N LEU A 38 2.39 -4.37 1.63
CA LEU A 38 2.15 -5.10 2.88
C LEU A 38 2.05 -6.62 2.63
N LEU A 39 1.34 -7.02 1.57
CA LEU A 39 1.24 -8.43 1.18
C LEU A 39 2.58 -9.00 0.71
N TYR A 40 3.32 -8.25 -0.12
CA TYR A 40 4.63 -8.67 -0.62
C TYR A 40 5.65 -8.88 0.52
N PHE A 41 5.74 -7.95 1.46
CA PHE A 41 6.65 -8.05 2.61
C PHE A 41 6.15 -9.01 3.69
N GLY A 42 4.83 -9.15 3.88
CA GLY A 42 4.25 -10.10 4.82
C GLY A 42 4.63 -11.55 4.50
N GLU A 43 4.68 -11.90 3.22
CA GLU A 43 5.13 -13.21 2.75
C GLU A 43 6.62 -13.46 3.04
N GLN A 44 7.45 -12.43 2.86
CA GLN A 44 8.88 -12.50 3.19
C GLN A 44 9.12 -12.66 4.70
N GLN A 45 8.35 -11.97 5.54
CA GLN A 45 8.51 -12.07 7.00
C GLN A 45 8.03 -13.43 7.54
N SER A 46 7.01 -14.03 6.94
CA SER A 46 6.55 -15.38 7.27
C SER A 46 7.62 -16.43 6.94
N SER A 47 8.24 -16.29 5.76
CA SER A 47 9.35 -17.15 5.33
C SER A 47 10.61 -16.97 6.19
N GLN A 48 10.95 -15.74 6.58
CA GLN A 48 12.08 -15.48 7.48
C GLN A 48 11.82 -15.94 8.93
N ARG A 49 10.57 -15.83 9.44
CA ARG A 49 10.20 -16.38 10.76
C ARG A 49 10.25 -17.91 10.78
N ALA A 50 9.95 -18.58 9.66
CA ALA A 50 10.13 -20.03 9.52
C ALA A 50 11.62 -20.45 9.50
N LEU A 51 12.52 -19.58 9.05
CA LEU A 51 13.98 -19.83 9.05
C LEU A 51 14.68 -19.35 10.34
N SER A 52 14.09 -18.39 11.06
CA SER A 52 14.61 -17.82 12.31
C SER A 52 14.05 -18.50 13.57
N SER A 53 13.05 -19.38 13.45
CA SER A 53 12.77 -20.30 14.54
C SER A 53 13.99 -21.20 14.69
N VAL A 54 14.78 -20.95 15.73
CA VAL A 54 15.71 -21.93 16.30
C VAL A 54 15.04 -23.30 16.17
N PRO A 55 15.67 -24.30 15.52
CA PRO A 55 14.99 -25.55 15.28
C PRO A 55 14.60 -26.10 16.65
N ALA A 56 13.31 -26.23 16.94
CA ALA A 56 12.83 -26.88 18.16
C ALA A 56 13.38 -28.33 18.26
N ARG A 57 13.87 -28.88 17.13
CA ARG A 57 14.61 -30.15 17.06
C ARG A 57 16.10 -30.07 17.43
N ALA A 58 16.75 -28.91 17.35
CA ALA A 58 18.17 -28.79 17.68
C ALA A 58 18.40 -28.80 19.20
N THR A 59 17.51 -28.19 19.97
CA THR A 59 17.53 -28.28 21.44
C THR A 59 17.13 -29.66 21.94
N GLN A 60 16.14 -30.31 21.31
CA GLN A 60 15.73 -31.67 21.69
C GLN A 60 16.80 -32.73 21.37
N ALA A 61 17.58 -32.54 20.30
CA ALA A 61 18.70 -33.43 19.97
C ALA A 61 19.94 -33.20 20.86
N ALA A 62 20.16 -31.98 21.35
CA ALA A 62 21.23 -31.68 22.30
C ALA A 62 20.92 -32.26 23.69
N ASP A 63 19.66 -32.22 24.12
CA ASP A 63 19.23 -32.77 25.41
C ASP A 63 19.28 -34.31 25.43
N GLN A 64 18.96 -34.97 24.31
CA GLN A 64 19.15 -36.43 24.19
C GLN A 64 20.62 -36.85 24.22
N ARG A 65 21.54 -36.04 23.69
CA ARG A 65 22.99 -36.32 23.77
C ARG A 65 23.64 -35.96 25.10
N ALA A 66 23.00 -35.13 25.92
CA ALA A 66 23.46 -34.81 27.27
C ALA A 66 22.97 -35.83 28.32
N ALA A 67 22.05 -36.71 27.94
CA ALA A 67 21.49 -37.77 28.77
C ALA A 67 22.03 -39.19 28.43
N GLU A 68 23.01 -39.29 27.51
CA GLU A 68 23.83 -40.50 27.26
C GLU A 68 25.20 -40.39 27.94
#